data_AF-A0A7W7HM45-F1
#
_entry.id   AF-A0A7W7HM45-F1
#
_cell.length_a   1.000
_cell.length_b   1.000
_cell.length_c   1.000
_cell.angle_alpha   90.00
_cell.angle_beta   90.00
_cell.angle_gamma   90.00
#
_symmetry.space_group_name_H-M   'P 1'
#
loop_
_entity.id
_entity.type
_entity.pdbx_description
1 polymer ?
#
loop_
_entity_poly.entity_id
_entity_poly.type
_entity_poly.pdbx_seq_one_letter_code
_entity_poly.pdbx_strand_id
1 'polypeptide(L)'
;MAIEAFSGTDEGPLKGNLVVYPNTGGVSWASNTGGGGGTLIIQNDGNVVLYGPGGASWSTYTAGGVSKLAASAAIAFVKRQLGKPYLYGGTGPGSYDCSGLMQAAYANAGVGIPRTSSEQYNRSRRISRAELQPGDLVFYYSGISHVAMYVGNNQIIEALKTGTVVRYDSITLPGNPIGYGRVA
;
A
#
# COMPACT_ATOMS: atom_id res chain seq x y z
N MET A 1 13.34 -6.44 -19.39
CA MET A 1 13.43 -4.98 -19.44
C MET A 1 14.01 -4.57 -18.11
N ALA A 2 15.04 -3.75 -18.09
CA ALA A 2 15.66 -3.28 -16.85
C ALA A 2 15.46 -1.78 -16.72
N ILE A 3 15.29 -1.32 -15.49
CA ILE A 3 15.22 0.09 -15.14
C ILE A 3 16.35 0.32 -14.13
N GLU A 4 17.27 1.20 -14.45
CA GLU A 4 18.41 1.52 -13.59
C GLU A 4 18.44 3.03 -13.32
N ALA A 5 18.71 3.39 -12.07
CA ALA A 5 18.92 4.77 -11.66
C ALA A 5 20.42 5.01 -11.53
N PHE A 6 20.92 6.00 -12.27
CA PHE A 6 22.29 6.46 -12.19
C PHE A 6 22.35 7.65 -11.23
N SER A 7 23.15 7.52 -10.19
CA SER A 7 23.31 8.54 -9.17
C SER A 7 23.93 9.82 -9.74
N GLY A 8 23.76 10.94 -9.04
CA GLY A 8 24.46 12.19 -9.34
C GLY A 8 25.97 12.13 -9.04
N THR A 9 26.48 11.00 -8.53
CA THR A 9 27.91 10.74 -8.33
C THR A 9 28.49 9.74 -9.31
N ASP A 10 27.64 9.12 -10.15
CA ASP A 10 28.11 8.19 -11.18
C ASP A 10 28.82 8.96 -12.31
N GLU A 11 29.73 8.28 -13.00
CA GLU A 11 30.50 8.85 -14.11
C GLU A 11 29.81 8.60 -15.47
N GLY A 12 30.00 9.52 -16.42
CA GLY A 12 29.54 9.37 -17.80
C GLY A 12 28.16 9.97 -18.12
N PRO A 13 27.68 9.79 -19.36
CA PRO A 13 26.56 10.56 -19.92
C PRO A 13 25.20 10.23 -19.32
N LEU A 14 25.08 9.13 -18.57
CA LEU A 14 23.83 8.70 -17.93
C LEU A 14 23.71 9.16 -16.48
N LYS A 15 24.74 9.78 -15.92
CA LYS A 15 24.77 10.34 -14.57
C LYS A 15 23.49 11.13 -14.24
N GLY A 16 22.91 10.85 -13.08
CA GLY A 16 21.71 11.56 -12.59
C GLY A 16 20.42 11.26 -13.36
N ASN A 17 20.37 10.19 -14.17
CA ASN A 17 19.18 9.79 -14.92
C ASN A 17 18.55 8.50 -14.38
N LEU A 18 17.23 8.39 -14.55
CA LEU A 18 16.55 7.10 -14.64
C LEU A 18 16.61 6.63 -16.09
N VAL A 19 17.11 5.42 -16.32
CA VAL A 19 17.35 4.88 -17.66
C VAL A 19 16.64 3.53 -17.81
N VAL A 20 15.98 3.37 -18.95
CA VAL A 20 15.26 2.15 -19.32
C VAL A 20 16.05 1.42 -20.40
N TYR A 21 16.30 0.13 -20.16
CA TYR A 21 17.02 -0.76 -21.06
C TYR A 21 16.09 -1.86 -21.60
N PRO A 22 16.07 -2.09 -22.93
CA PRO A 22 15.47 -3.29 -23.47
C PRO A 22 16.35 -4.50 -23.16
N ASN A 23 15.77 -5.71 -23.25
CA ASN A 23 16.53 -6.96 -23.01
C ASN A 23 17.68 -7.18 -24.00
N THR A 24 17.68 -6.46 -25.11
CA THR A 24 18.71 -6.49 -26.14
C THR A 24 19.94 -5.63 -25.80
N GLY A 25 19.91 -4.91 -24.67
CA GLY A 25 20.93 -3.93 -24.30
C GLY A 25 20.73 -2.57 -24.97
N GLY A 26 21.55 -1.59 -24.58
CA GLY A 26 21.45 -0.20 -25.04
C GLY A 26 20.36 0.61 -24.34
N VAL A 27 20.44 1.94 -24.44
CA VAL A 27 19.46 2.85 -23.79
C VAL A 27 18.22 2.96 -24.67
N SER A 28 17.07 2.51 -24.15
CA SER A 28 15.77 2.72 -24.82
C SER A 28 15.20 4.09 -24.51
N TRP A 29 15.45 4.62 -23.32
CA TRP A 29 15.00 5.93 -22.86
C TRP A 29 15.78 6.39 -21.63
N ALA A 30 16.01 7.69 -21.48
CA ALA A 30 16.59 8.29 -20.29
C ALA A 30 15.79 9.53 -19.87
N SER A 31 15.73 9.81 -18.57
CA SER A 31 15.02 10.97 -18.03
C SER A 31 15.61 12.33 -18.42
N ASN A 32 16.85 12.36 -18.95
CA ASN A 32 17.59 13.56 -19.32
C ASN A 32 17.66 14.62 -18.21
N THR A 33 17.72 14.16 -16.96
CA THR A 33 17.92 14.96 -15.75
C THR A 33 19.39 15.17 -15.39
N GLY A 34 20.29 14.41 -16.02
CA GLY A 34 21.73 14.59 -15.88
C GLY A 34 22.22 15.97 -16.35
N GLY A 35 22.79 16.74 -15.43
CA GLY A 35 23.51 18.00 -15.73
C GLY A 35 22.69 19.29 -15.71
N GLY A 36 21.37 19.24 -15.48
CA GLY A 36 20.48 20.40 -15.62
C GLY A 36 19.61 20.76 -14.41
N GLY A 37 19.86 20.18 -13.23
CA GLY A 37 19.06 20.46 -12.03
C GLY A 37 17.65 19.83 -12.06
N GLY A 38 17.42 18.86 -12.94
CA GLY A 38 16.18 18.10 -12.95
C GLY A 38 16.22 16.93 -11.95
N THR A 39 15.11 16.65 -11.29
CA THR A 39 15.00 15.56 -10.30
C THR A 39 13.76 14.72 -10.56
N LEU A 40 13.89 13.40 -10.47
CA LEU A 40 12.75 12.50 -10.38
C LEU A 40 12.42 12.27 -8.89
N ILE A 41 11.24 12.68 -8.46
CA ILE A 41 10.81 12.58 -7.06
C ILE A 41 9.53 11.76 -6.99
N ILE A 42 9.49 10.79 -6.09
CA ILE A 42 8.22 10.22 -5.61
C ILE A 42 7.72 11.14 -4.49
N GLN A 43 6.64 11.86 -4.75
CA GLN A 43 6.03 12.78 -3.80
C GLN A 43 5.26 12.01 -2.71
N ASN A 44 4.92 12.72 -1.64
CA ASN A 44 4.14 12.18 -0.52
C ASN A 44 2.69 11.84 -0.88
N ASP A 45 2.20 12.29 -2.03
CA ASP A 45 0.91 11.92 -2.61
C ASP A 45 1.01 10.72 -3.58
N GLY A 46 2.19 10.10 -3.66
CA GLY A 46 2.44 8.95 -4.53
C GLY A 46 2.46 9.31 -6.03
N ASN A 47 2.51 10.59 -6.36
CA ASN A 47 2.84 11.04 -7.69
C ASN A 47 4.35 10.88 -7.93
N VAL A 48 4.73 10.29 -9.05
CA VAL A 48 6.12 10.31 -9.50
C VAL A 48 6.24 11.47 -10.46
N VAL A 49 7.05 12.46 -10.09
CA VAL A 49 7.16 13.73 -10.81
C VAL A 49 8.59 13.92 -11.27
N LEU A 50 8.73 14.27 -12.54
CA LEU A 50 9.96 14.79 -13.10
C LEU A 50 9.93 16.31 -12.96
N TYR A 51 10.88 16.86 -12.22
CA TYR A 51 11.11 18.30 -12.10
C TYR A 51 12.27 18.70 -13.00
N GLY A 52 12.18 19.89 -13.60
CA GLY A 52 13.29 20.64 -14.16
C GLY A 52 13.45 22.00 -13.45
N PRO A 53 14.39 22.84 -13.90
CA PRO A 53 14.65 24.17 -13.30
C PRO A 53 13.43 25.10 -13.22
N GLY A 54 12.44 24.92 -14.11
CA GLY A 54 11.21 25.69 -14.16
C GLY A 54 10.01 25.08 -13.41
N GLY A 55 10.21 23.98 -12.67
CA GLY A 55 9.14 23.25 -11.98
C GLY A 55 8.85 21.88 -12.60
N ALA A 56 7.67 21.32 -12.32
CA ALA A 56 7.28 20.00 -12.79
C ALA A 56 7.20 19.98 -14.33
N SER A 57 8.03 19.17 -14.97
CA SER A 57 8.04 18.98 -16.43
C SER A 57 7.16 17.82 -16.87
N TRP A 58 6.92 16.84 -15.98
CA TRP A 58 6.03 15.71 -16.21
C TRP A 58 5.62 15.08 -14.88
N SER A 59 4.43 14.47 -14.82
CA SER A 59 4.03 13.64 -13.69
C SER A 59 3.27 12.40 -14.13
N THR A 60 3.23 11.38 -13.27
CA THR A 60 2.35 10.21 -13.47
C THR A 60 0.86 10.55 -13.33
N TYR A 61 0.50 11.79 -12.94
CA TYR A 61 -0.86 12.21 -12.61
C TYR A 61 -1.54 11.29 -11.60
N THR A 62 -0.76 10.68 -10.71
CA THR A 62 -1.27 9.83 -9.62
C THR A 62 -1.49 10.62 -8.34
N ALA A 63 -1.52 11.95 -8.38
CA ALA A 63 -1.97 12.79 -7.27
C ALA A 63 -3.46 12.48 -6.96
N GLY A 64 -3.71 11.81 -5.83
CA GLY A 64 -4.99 11.16 -5.48
C GLY A 64 -4.92 9.63 -5.42
N GLY A 65 -3.86 9.06 -5.99
CA GLY A 65 -3.41 7.68 -5.90
C GLY A 65 -2.59 7.38 -4.64
N VAL A 66 -2.35 8.35 -3.75
CA VAL A 66 -1.77 8.09 -2.41
C VAL A 66 -2.51 6.96 -1.71
N SER A 67 -3.84 7.00 -1.74
CA SER A 67 -4.69 5.93 -1.18
C SER A 67 -4.47 4.59 -1.89
N LYS A 68 -4.27 4.59 -3.21
CA LYS A 68 -4.03 3.36 -4.01
C LYS A 68 -2.62 2.79 -3.82
N LEU A 69 -1.61 3.65 -3.69
CA LEU A 69 -0.23 3.25 -3.42
C LEU A 69 -0.08 2.79 -1.97
N ALA A 70 -0.70 3.51 -1.03
CA ALA A 70 -0.76 3.09 0.35
C ALA A 70 -1.51 1.76 0.49
N ALA A 71 -2.65 1.61 -0.17
CA ALA A 71 -3.37 0.33 -0.26
C ALA A 71 -2.48 -0.78 -0.83
N SER A 72 -1.76 -0.52 -1.92
CA SER A 72 -0.85 -1.51 -2.54
C SER A 72 0.29 -1.92 -1.60
N ALA A 73 0.91 -0.96 -0.91
CA ALA A 73 1.95 -1.21 0.08
C ALA A 73 1.39 -1.97 1.31
N ALA A 74 0.21 -1.61 1.78
CA ALA A 74 -0.48 -2.27 2.88
C ALA A 74 -0.84 -3.73 2.52
N ILE A 75 -1.34 -3.99 1.30
CA ILE A 75 -1.59 -5.34 0.77
C ILE A 75 -0.28 -6.14 0.73
N ALA A 76 0.80 -5.55 0.22
CA ALA A 76 2.10 -6.21 0.18
C ALA A 76 2.58 -6.55 1.60
N PHE A 77 2.34 -5.67 2.58
CA PHE A 77 2.67 -5.92 3.98
C PHE A 77 1.87 -7.10 4.55
N VAL A 78 0.53 -7.10 4.45
CA VAL A 78 -0.30 -8.19 5.02
C VAL A 78 0.02 -9.54 4.38
N LYS A 79 0.33 -9.57 3.07
CA LYS A 79 0.79 -10.79 2.38
C LYS A 79 2.08 -11.34 2.96
N ARG A 80 3.04 -10.48 3.34
CA ARG A 80 4.27 -10.91 4.04
C ARG A 80 4.03 -11.42 5.47
N GLN A 81 2.85 -11.16 6.05
CA GLN A 81 2.51 -11.62 7.39
C GLN A 81 1.77 -12.97 7.39
N LEU A 82 1.38 -13.50 6.23
CA LEU A 82 0.70 -14.79 6.11
C LEU A 82 1.45 -15.89 6.88
N GLY A 83 0.71 -16.69 7.64
CA GLY A 83 1.23 -17.77 8.48
C GLY A 83 1.67 -17.35 9.89
N LYS A 84 1.76 -16.04 10.19
CA LYS A 84 2.09 -15.60 11.56
C LYS A 84 0.95 -15.86 12.53
N PRO A 85 1.22 -16.24 13.79
CA PRO A 85 0.18 -16.56 14.76
C PRO A 85 -0.67 -15.34 15.12
N TYR A 86 -1.94 -15.60 15.41
CA TYR A 86 -2.80 -14.63 16.09
C TYR A 86 -2.36 -14.45 17.54
N LEU A 87 -2.35 -13.21 18.02
CA LEU A 87 -2.22 -12.87 19.42
C LEU A 87 -3.17 -11.72 19.75
N TYR A 88 -4.06 -11.89 20.72
CA TYR A 88 -4.94 -10.81 21.18
C TYR A 88 -4.11 -9.62 21.66
N GLY A 89 -4.39 -8.42 21.16
CA GLY A 89 -3.58 -7.24 21.44
C GLY A 89 -2.30 -7.14 20.60
N GLY A 90 -1.96 -8.13 19.78
CA GLY A 90 -0.72 -8.20 19.01
C GLY A 90 -0.63 -7.15 17.90
N THR A 91 0.51 -6.46 17.83
CA THR A 91 0.81 -5.41 16.84
C THR A 91 2.08 -5.69 16.03
N GLY A 92 2.56 -6.94 16.05
CA GLY A 92 3.77 -7.36 15.33
C GLY A 92 5.08 -7.20 16.12
N PRO A 93 6.22 -7.56 15.51
CA PRO A 93 6.31 -8.21 14.19
C PRO A 93 6.08 -9.74 14.24
N GLY A 94 6.06 -10.36 15.43
CA GLY A 94 5.95 -11.82 15.58
C GLY A 94 4.52 -12.37 15.46
N SER A 95 3.53 -11.57 15.84
CA SER A 95 2.11 -11.98 15.90
C SER A 95 1.20 -10.75 15.82
N TYR A 96 -0.04 -10.94 15.38
CA TYR A 96 -1.00 -9.85 15.21
C TYR A 96 -2.40 -10.23 15.70
N ASP A 97 -3.19 -9.26 16.14
CA ASP A 97 -4.65 -9.38 16.08
C ASP A 97 -5.21 -8.68 14.83
N CYS A 98 -6.52 -8.73 14.65
CA CYS A 98 -7.21 -8.18 13.48
C CYS A 98 -6.85 -6.72 13.19
N SER A 99 -7.05 -5.84 14.18
CA SER A 99 -6.86 -4.40 14.01
C SER A 99 -5.38 -4.01 14.08
N GLY A 100 -4.56 -4.74 14.83
CA GLY A 100 -3.11 -4.60 14.87
C GLY A 100 -2.44 -4.97 13.55
N LEU A 101 -2.93 -5.99 12.84
CA LEU A 101 -2.47 -6.32 11.48
C LEU A 101 -2.76 -5.17 10.50
N MET A 102 -3.99 -4.64 10.53
CA MET A 102 -4.38 -3.51 9.66
C MET A 102 -3.57 -2.25 9.99
N GLN A 103 -3.38 -1.98 11.27
CA GLN A 103 -2.59 -0.84 11.75
C GLN A 103 -1.15 -0.93 11.25
N ALA A 104 -0.49 -2.08 11.43
CA ALA A 104 0.88 -2.28 10.97
C ALA A 104 1.00 -2.19 9.44
N ALA A 105 0.00 -2.69 8.70
CA ALA A 105 -0.03 -2.64 7.25
C ALA A 105 -0.08 -1.20 6.72
N TYR A 106 -1.01 -0.39 7.23
CA TYR A 106 -1.12 0.99 6.81
C TYR A 106 0.01 1.86 7.36
N ALA A 107 0.54 1.57 8.55
CA ALA A 107 1.74 2.24 9.04
C ALA A 107 2.96 1.97 8.15
N ASN A 108 3.14 0.73 7.64
CA ASN A 108 4.17 0.41 6.66
C ASN A 108 3.96 1.16 5.32
N ALA A 109 2.72 1.52 5.03
CA ALA A 109 2.34 2.32 3.87
C ALA A 109 2.38 3.84 4.13
N GLY A 110 2.88 4.28 5.29
CA GLY A 110 2.98 5.70 5.65
C GLY A 110 1.68 6.33 6.15
N VAL A 111 0.63 5.55 6.40
CA VAL A 111 -0.68 6.03 6.86
C VAL A 111 -0.97 5.51 8.27
N GLY A 112 -1.11 6.44 9.22
CA GLY A 112 -1.51 6.08 10.59
C GLY A 112 -3.02 5.81 10.68
N ILE A 113 -3.39 4.64 11.19
CA ILE A 113 -4.79 4.33 11.54
C ILE A 113 -4.93 3.93 13.02
N PRO A 114 -6.12 4.11 13.62
CA PRO A 114 -6.36 3.79 15.03
C PRO A 114 -6.07 2.32 15.39
N ARG A 115 -5.86 2.05 16.68
CA ARG A 115 -5.49 0.71 17.16
C ARG A 115 -6.66 -0.27 17.12
N THR A 116 -7.88 0.17 17.40
CA THR A 116 -9.04 -0.72 17.51
C THR A 116 -9.85 -0.75 16.21
N SER A 117 -10.51 -1.88 15.95
CA SER A 117 -11.35 -2.07 14.76
C SER A 117 -12.52 -1.07 14.71
N SER A 118 -13.14 -0.75 15.85
CA SER A 118 -14.23 0.23 15.93
C SER A 118 -13.77 1.65 15.62
N GLU A 119 -12.58 2.05 16.07
CA GLU A 119 -12.01 3.36 15.73
C GLU A 119 -11.56 3.42 14.27
N GLN A 120 -10.96 2.33 13.73
CA GLN A 120 -10.63 2.22 12.31
C GLN A 120 -11.88 2.37 11.44
N TYR A 121 -12.98 1.73 11.84
CA TYR A 121 -14.29 1.89 11.20
C TYR A 121 -14.68 3.36 11.20
N ASN A 122 -14.70 4.01 12.37
CA ASN A 122 -15.10 5.42 12.50
C ASN A 122 -14.21 6.40 11.74
N ARG A 123 -12.91 6.12 11.61
CA ARG A 123 -11.96 6.99 10.89
C ARG A 123 -12.01 6.81 9.37
N SER A 124 -12.46 5.65 8.90
CA SER A 124 -12.51 5.31 7.48
C SER A 124 -13.63 6.05 6.73
N ARG A 125 -13.40 6.32 5.45
CA ARG A 125 -14.46 6.80 4.56
C ARG A 125 -15.40 5.63 4.25
N ARG A 126 -16.69 5.80 4.55
CA ARG A 126 -17.72 4.78 4.25
C ARG A 126 -17.83 4.55 2.76
N ILE A 127 -17.92 3.28 2.39
CA ILE A 127 -18.12 2.83 1.01
C ILE A 127 -19.18 1.73 0.98
N SER A 128 -19.84 1.61 -0.16
CA SER A 128 -20.70 0.47 -0.47
C SER A 128 -19.88 -0.75 -0.92
N ARG A 129 -20.51 -1.93 -0.93
CA ARG A 129 -19.89 -3.16 -1.45
C ARG A 129 -19.48 -3.02 -2.92
N ALA A 130 -20.26 -2.28 -3.72
CA ALA A 130 -19.99 -2.06 -5.14
C ALA A 130 -18.73 -1.18 -5.38
N GLU A 131 -18.35 -0.38 -4.39
CA GLU A 131 -17.17 0.48 -4.46
C GLU A 131 -15.89 -0.20 -3.96
N LEU A 132 -15.97 -1.43 -3.43
CA LEU A 132 -14.83 -2.14 -2.85
C LEU A 132 -13.66 -2.24 -3.83
N GLN A 133 -12.49 -1.86 -3.34
CA GLN A 133 -11.22 -1.96 -4.02
C GLN A 133 -10.20 -2.63 -3.09
N PRO A 134 -9.24 -3.39 -3.64
CA PRO A 134 -8.16 -3.95 -2.84
C PRO A 134 -7.51 -2.88 -1.95
N GLY A 135 -7.33 -3.22 -0.68
CA GLY A 135 -6.85 -2.33 0.38
C GLY A 135 -7.95 -1.84 1.32
N ASP A 136 -9.20 -1.76 0.85
CA ASP A 136 -10.32 -1.35 1.71
C ASP A 136 -10.48 -2.29 2.91
N LEU A 137 -10.89 -1.73 4.04
CA LEU A 137 -11.15 -2.47 5.27
C LEU A 137 -12.58 -3.01 5.27
N VAL A 138 -12.71 -4.28 5.67
CA VAL A 138 -13.98 -4.99 5.80
C VAL A 138 -14.22 -5.27 7.28
N PHE A 139 -15.41 -4.92 7.77
CA PHE A 139 -15.72 -4.92 9.19
C PHE A 139 -16.87 -5.89 9.51
N TYR A 140 -16.76 -6.58 10.65
CA TYR A 140 -17.63 -7.69 11.00
C TYR A 140 -18.09 -7.59 12.46
N TYR A 141 -19.23 -8.25 12.73
CA TYR A 141 -19.81 -8.53 14.05
C TYR A 141 -20.24 -7.30 14.87
N SER A 142 -21.13 -7.52 15.83
CA SER A 142 -21.63 -6.45 16.72
C SER A 142 -20.49 -5.72 17.42
N GLY A 143 -20.58 -4.39 17.49
CA GLY A 143 -19.54 -3.52 18.05
C GLY A 143 -18.28 -3.37 17.19
N ILE A 144 -18.27 -3.89 15.96
CA ILE A 144 -17.09 -3.94 15.08
C ILE A 144 -15.95 -4.70 15.77
N SER A 145 -16.22 -5.93 16.22
CA SER A 145 -15.23 -6.73 16.96
C SER A 145 -14.17 -7.39 16.07
N HIS A 146 -14.31 -7.31 14.74
CA HIS A 146 -13.31 -7.80 13.81
C HIS A 146 -13.19 -6.92 12.55
N VAL A 147 -11.98 -6.86 11.99
CA VAL A 147 -11.63 -6.14 10.77
C VAL A 147 -10.64 -6.97 9.95
N ALA A 148 -10.76 -6.89 8.62
CA ALA A 148 -9.88 -7.53 7.67
C ALA A 148 -9.59 -6.61 6.48
N MET A 149 -8.56 -6.93 5.69
CA MET A 149 -8.26 -6.20 4.44
C MET A 149 -8.84 -6.93 3.25
N TYR A 150 -9.64 -6.24 2.43
CA TYR A 150 -10.05 -6.74 1.12
C TYR A 150 -8.87 -6.78 0.15
N VAL A 151 -8.68 -7.89 -0.55
CA VAL A 151 -7.53 -8.09 -1.48
C VAL A 151 -7.96 -8.41 -2.90
N GLY A 152 -9.25 -8.23 -3.22
CA GLY A 152 -9.84 -8.55 -4.52
C GLY A 152 -10.52 -9.92 -4.56
N ASN A 153 -11.26 -10.20 -5.64
CA ASN A 153 -11.88 -11.51 -5.92
C ASN A 153 -12.72 -12.09 -4.77
N ASN A 154 -13.46 -11.26 -4.02
CA ASN A 154 -14.21 -11.67 -2.83
C ASN A 154 -13.33 -12.32 -1.73
N GLN A 155 -12.03 -12.02 -1.70
CA GLN A 155 -11.10 -12.51 -0.69
C GLN A 155 -10.64 -11.39 0.24
N ILE A 156 -10.32 -11.77 1.47
CA ILE A 156 -9.72 -10.93 2.51
C ILE A 156 -8.43 -11.56 3.03
N ILE A 157 -7.59 -10.76 3.68
CA ILE A 157 -6.55 -11.25 4.60
C ILE A 157 -6.89 -10.79 6.02
N GLU A 158 -6.89 -11.73 6.96
CA GLU A 158 -7.38 -11.53 8.33
C GLU A 158 -6.47 -12.17 9.40
N ALA A 159 -6.63 -11.71 10.65
CA ALA A 159 -6.17 -12.37 11.86
C ALA A 159 -7.32 -12.42 12.89
N LEU A 160 -8.12 -13.50 12.90
CA LEU A 160 -9.45 -13.52 13.50
C LEU A 160 -9.43 -13.91 14.98
N LYS A 161 -8.72 -14.98 15.35
CA LYS A 161 -8.84 -15.54 16.69
C LYS A 161 -7.64 -16.38 17.13
N THR A 162 -7.54 -16.59 18.44
CA THR A 162 -6.53 -17.45 19.07
C THR A 162 -6.54 -18.86 18.47
N GLY A 163 -5.36 -19.41 18.27
CA GLY A 163 -5.16 -20.74 17.66
C GLY A 163 -5.18 -20.74 16.14
N THR A 164 -5.34 -19.58 15.48
CA THR A 164 -5.19 -19.45 14.03
C THR A 164 -4.00 -18.56 13.66
N VAL A 165 -3.76 -18.43 12.35
CA VAL A 165 -2.69 -17.62 11.76
C VAL A 165 -3.29 -16.56 10.84
N VAL A 166 -2.48 -15.56 10.48
CA VAL A 166 -2.78 -14.63 9.40
C VAL A 166 -2.97 -15.42 8.11
N ARG A 167 -4.11 -15.26 7.43
CA ARG A 167 -4.48 -16.09 6.28
C ARG A 167 -5.40 -15.37 5.32
N TYR A 168 -5.54 -15.93 4.12
CA TYR A 168 -6.66 -15.60 3.24
C TYR A 168 -7.95 -16.22 3.76
N ASP A 169 -9.07 -15.54 3.59
CA ASP A 169 -10.41 -16.08 3.81
C ASP A 169 -11.41 -15.47 2.79
N SER A 170 -12.62 -16.01 2.74
CA SER A 170 -13.74 -15.40 2.01
C SER A 170 -14.16 -14.10 2.70
N ILE A 171 -14.47 -13.07 1.91
CA ILE A 171 -15.01 -11.80 2.42
C ILE A 171 -16.29 -12.00 3.24
N THR A 172 -17.02 -13.08 3.04
CA THR A 172 -18.23 -13.34 3.82
C THR A 172 -17.90 -13.62 5.29
N LEU A 173 -16.90 -14.46 5.59
CA LEU A 173 -16.73 -15.10 6.91
C LEU A 173 -18.06 -15.65 7.47
N PRO A 174 -18.07 -16.43 8.56
CA PRO A 174 -19.31 -16.63 9.30
C PRO A 174 -19.80 -15.25 9.79
N GLY A 175 -21.03 -14.85 9.42
CA GLY A 175 -21.67 -13.62 9.90
C GLY A 175 -21.84 -12.48 8.88
N ASN A 176 -21.21 -12.54 7.70
CA ASN A 176 -21.19 -11.48 6.68
C ASN A 176 -20.57 -10.14 7.17
N PRO A 177 -19.98 -9.34 6.27
CA PRO A 177 -19.56 -7.98 6.61
C PRO A 177 -20.76 -7.11 7.02
N ILE A 178 -20.56 -6.30 8.05
CA ILE A 178 -21.53 -5.28 8.48
C ILE A 178 -21.13 -3.86 8.06
N GLY A 179 -19.97 -3.71 7.41
CA GLY A 179 -19.59 -2.47 6.77
C GLY A 179 -18.22 -2.51 6.09
N TYR A 180 -17.97 -1.48 5.31
CA TYR A 180 -16.76 -1.32 4.51
C TYR A 180 -16.21 0.10 4.68
N GLY A 181 -14.89 0.25 4.64
CA GLY A 181 -14.24 1.53 4.84
C GLY A 181 -12.98 1.68 4.00
N ARG A 182 -12.85 2.80 3.29
CA ARG A 182 -11.61 3.18 2.61
C ARG A 182 -10.74 4.02 3.54
N VAL A 183 -9.47 3.64 3.63
CA VAL A 183 -8.45 4.45 4.30
C VAL A 183 -8.03 5.57 3.33
N ALA A 184 -8.03 6.81 3.82
CA ALA A 184 -7.73 8.03 3.07
C ALA A 184 -6.66 8.84 3.78
#